data_AF-Q05Y57-F1
#
_entry.id   AF-Q05Y57-F1
#
_cell.length_a   1.000
_cell.length_b   1.000
_cell.length_c   1.000
_cell.angle_alpha   90.00
_cell.angle_beta   90.00
_cell.angle_gamma   90.00
#
_symmetry.space_group_name_H-M   'P 1'
#
loop_
_entity.id
_entity.type
_entity.pdbx_description
1 polymer ?
#
loop_
_entity_poly.entity_id
_entity_poly.type
_entity_poly.pdbx_seq_one_letter_code
_entity_poly.pdbx_strand_id
1 'polypeptide(L)'
;MAKELTHRADELQALGWSAEDVARYAELWDYRQRWGAMNLEREDRLFLRKAEAALPAIVTGKAAAKKSINEKSYYLWLQFHLDAMTAAEQGFALTQGARGAWPILLEEELRLLDYYQPVLGLPDTLKAKGFDAVRAELAADAVSLAADGGSMHNYDFKAALTERKAQDNNRWRHLLEQEGAQPYPVLESATASTFRAQVRARFTPLVRETMPSLADTDKPEPSDDWSRPAVADS
;
A
#
# COMPACT_ATOMS: atom_id res chain seq x y z
N MET A 1 -26.49 -3.64 -7.64
CA MET A 1 -26.64 -5.11 -7.66
C MET A 1 -26.22 -5.59 -9.04
N ALA A 2 -25.06 -6.24 -9.15
CA ALA A 2 -24.65 -6.83 -10.42
C ALA A 2 -25.57 -8.01 -10.71
N LYS A 3 -26.21 -8.03 -11.89
CA LYS A 3 -26.97 -9.19 -12.34
C LYS A 3 -25.97 -10.25 -12.78
N GLU A 4 -25.99 -11.43 -12.16
CA GLU A 4 -25.29 -12.61 -12.68
C GLU A 4 -25.80 -12.88 -14.10
N LEU A 5 -24.89 -12.98 -15.07
CA LEU A 5 -25.22 -13.16 -16.48
C LEU A 5 -25.32 -14.65 -16.88
N THR A 6 -24.90 -15.58 -16.02
CA THR A 6 -24.90 -17.04 -16.27
C THR A 6 -25.14 -17.81 -14.96
N HIS A 7 -25.82 -18.96 -15.04
CA HIS A 7 -26.03 -19.86 -13.90
C HIS A 7 -24.72 -20.53 -13.45
N ARG A 8 -24.59 -20.85 -12.16
CA ARG A 8 -23.39 -21.47 -11.55
C ARG A 8 -23.50 -22.99 -11.36
N ALA A 9 -24.09 -23.68 -12.33
CA ALA A 9 -24.36 -25.11 -12.28
C ALA A 9 -23.07 -25.95 -12.12
N ASP A 10 -22.00 -25.58 -12.81
CA ASP A 10 -20.70 -26.28 -12.74
C ASP A 10 -20.09 -26.26 -11.33
N GLU A 11 -20.33 -25.20 -10.57
CA GLU A 11 -19.87 -25.09 -9.19
C GLU A 11 -20.67 -26.00 -8.24
N LEU A 12 -21.98 -26.14 -8.46
CA LEU A 12 -22.78 -27.12 -7.72
C LEU A 12 -22.32 -28.55 -8.01
N GLN A 13 -21.99 -28.85 -9.27
CA GLN A 13 -21.44 -30.14 -9.66
C GLN A 13 -20.11 -30.42 -8.94
N ALA A 14 -19.21 -29.42 -8.86
CA ALA A 14 -17.96 -29.53 -8.12
C ALA A 14 -18.15 -29.71 -6.60
N LEU A 15 -19.28 -29.24 -6.05
CA LEU A 15 -19.68 -29.44 -4.66
C LEU A 15 -20.35 -30.81 -4.41
N GLY A 16 -20.40 -31.69 -5.42
CA GLY A 16 -20.93 -33.04 -5.28
C GLY A 16 -22.46 -33.14 -5.39
N TRP A 17 -23.13 -32.15 -5.95
CA TRP A 17 -24.56 -32.24 -6.27
C TRP A 17 -24.81 -33.26 -7.39
N SER A 18 -25.98 -33.88 -7.38
CA SER A 18 -26.35 -34.87 -8.40
C SER A 18 -26.50 -34.20 -9.77
N ALA A 19 -26.26 -34.94 -10.85
CA ALA A 19 -26.41 -34.42 -12.21
C ALA A 19 -27.85 -33.94 -12.49
N GLU A 20 -28.84 -34.61 -11.89
CA GLU A 20 -30.25 -34.24 -11.98
C GLU A 20 -30.54 -32.90 -11.27
N ASP A 21 -30.00 -32.69 -10.07
CA ASP A 21 -30.16 -31.44 -9.33
C ASP A 21 -29.43 -30.27 -10.00
N VAL A 22 -28.26 -30.52 -10.59
CA VAL A 22 -27.49 -29.52 -11.34
C VAL A 22 -28.25 -29.06 -12.59
N ALA A 23 -28.83 -30.00 -13.35
CA ALA A 23 -29.66 -29.70 -14.51
C ALA A 23 -30.93 -28.93 -14.11
N ARG A 24 -31.62 -29.39 -13.06
CA ARG A 24 -32.79 -28.70 -12.49
C ARG A 24 -32.48 -27.28 -12.05
N TYR A 25 -31.31 -27.05 -11.43
CA TYR A 25 -30.89 -25.71 -11.04
C TYR A 25 -30.68 -24.77 -12.24
N ALA A 26 -30.01 -25.24 -13.30
CA ALA A 26 -29.79 -24.45 -14.51
C ALA A 26 -31.11 -24.02 -15.17
N GLU A 27 -32.06 -24.96 -15.31
CA GLU A 27 -33.38 -24.71 -15.91
C GLU A 27 -34.20 -23.72 -15.08
N LEU A 28 -34.26 -23.90 -13.76
CA LEU A 28 -35.00 -23.02 -12.86
C LEU A 28 -34.38 -21.62 -12.77
N TRP A 29 -33.05 -21.51 -12.85
CA TRP A 29 -32.36 -20.23 -12.88
C TRP A 29 -32.68 -19.46 -14.17
N ASP A 30 -32.63 -20.12 -15.33
CA ASP A 30 -33.00 -19.53 -16.63
C ASP A 30 -34.47 -19.11 -16.67
N TYR A 31 -35.36 -19.95 -16.14
CA TYR A 31 -36.78 -19.65 -16.02
C TYR A 31 -37.01 -18.42 -15.13
N ARG A 32 -36.33 -18.33 -13.99
CA ARG A 32 -36.38 -17.17 -13.08
C ARG A 32 -35.92 -15.89 -13.77
N GLN A 33 -34.89 -15.94 -14.62
CA GLN A 33 -34.43 -14.75 -15.36
C GLN A 33 -35.46 -14.29 -16.40
N ARG A 34 -36.13 -15.22 -17.07
CA ARG A 34 -37.10 -14.92 -18.15
C ARG A 34 -38.46 -14.47 -17.62
N TRP A 35 -38.94 -15.10 -16.54
CA TRP A 35 -40.32 -14.94 -16.06
C TRP A 35 -40.44 -14.40 -14.64
N GLY A 36 -39.32 -14.28 -13.91
CA GLY A 36 -39.31 -13.81 -12.52
C GLY A 36 -39.64 -14.90 -11.50
N ALA A 37 -39.11 -14.76 -10.29
CA ALA A 37 -39.24 -15.76 -9.22
C ALA A 37 -40.68 -15.96 -8.72
N MET A 38 -41.59 -15.02 -8.99
CA MET A 38 -42.98 -15.09 -8.54
C MET A 38 -43.80 -16.15 -9.30
N ASN A 39 -43.36 -16.53 -10.49
CA ASN A 39 -43.99 -17.56 -11.32
C ASN A 39 -43.47 -18.99 -11.03
N LEU A 40 -42.49 -19.13 -10.14
CA LEU A 40 -42.00 -20.43 -9.70
C LEU A 40 -42.87 -21.00 -8.59
N GLU A 41 -43.07 -22.30 -8.62
CA GLU A 41 -43.72 -23.02 -7.53
C GLU A 41 -42.96 -22.83 -6.22
N ARG A 42 -43.67 -23.03 -5.10
CA ARG A 42 -43.05 -22.89 -3.77
C ARG A 42 -41.86 -23.82 -3.60
N GLU A 43 -41.95 -25.05 -4.11
CA GLU A 43 -40.90 -26.06 -4.00
C GLU A 43 -39.67 -25.66 -4.81
N ASP A 44 -39.84 -25.17 -6.04
CA ASP A 44 -38.74 -24.70 -6.88
C ASP A 44 -38.04 -23.47 -6.32
N ARG A 45 -38.79 -22.56 -5.69
CA ARG A 45 -38.19 -21.41 -4.98
C ARG A 45 -37.34 -21.84 -3.81
N LEU A 46 -37.79 -22.83 -3.04
CA LEU A 46 -37.03 -23.38 -1.92
C LEU A 46 -35.79 -24.13 -2.41
N PHE A 47 -35.91 -24.87 -3.51
CA PHE A 47 -34.80 -25.55 -4.17
C PHE A 47 -33.73 -24.56 -4.63
N LEU A 48 -34.10 -23.52 -5.39
CA LEU A 48 -33.17 -22.47 -5.83
C LEU A 48 -32.47 -21.80 -4.64
N ARG A 49 -33.21 -21.47 -3.57
CA ARG A 49 -32.63 -20.85 -2.38
C ARG A 49 -31.62 -21.77 -1.68
N LYS A 50 -31.90 -23.09 -1.64
CA LYS A 50 -30.99 -24.09 -1.07
C LYS A 50 -29.73 -24.23 -1.92
N ALA A 51 -29.87 -24.27 -3.24
CA ALA A 51 -28.75 -24.34 -4.18
C ALA A 51 -27.87 -23.08 -4.10
N GLU A 52 -28.48 -21.88 -4.09
CA GLU A 52 -27.75 -20.61 -3.98
C GLU A 52 -27.07 -20.43 -2.61
N ALA A 53 -27.64 -20.99 -1.53
CA ALA A 53 -27.01 -20.98 -0.22
C ALA A 53 -25.82 -21.97 -0.12
N ALA A 54 -25.81 -23.03 -0.95
CA ALA A 54 -24.71 -23.98 -1.01
C ALA A 54 -23.54 -23.49 -1.88
N LEU A 55 -23.84 -22.61 -2.84
CA LEU A 55 -22.81 -21.96 -3.64
C LEU A 55 -21.94 -21.03 -2.77
N PRO A 56 -20.62 -20.98 -3.01
CA PRO A 56 -19.75 -20.00 -2.36
C PRO A 56 -20.27 -18.59 -2.63
N ALA A 57 -20.25 -17.74 -1.60
CA ALA A 57 -20.69 -16.37 -1.71
C ALA A 57 -19.96 -15.65 -2.85
N ILE A 58 -20.71 -15.09 -3.81
CA ILE A 58 -20.09 -14.28 -4.85
C ILE A 58 -19.59 -13.00 -4.19
N VAL A 59 -18.27 -12.91 -4.07
CA VAL A 59 -17.62 -11.65 -3.73
C VAL A 59 -17.74 -10.74 -4.95
N THR A 60 -18.86 -10.05 -5.09
CA THR A 60 -19.06 -9.08 -6.17
C THR A 60 -18.22 -7.84 -5.90
N GLY A 61 -17.08 -7.80 -6.58
CA GLY A 61 -16.14 -6.70 -6.54
C GLY A 61 -14.80 -7.29 -6.91
N LYS A 62 -14.38 -7.05 -8.16
CA LYS A 62 -13.07 -7.40 -8.72
C LYS A 62 -12.13 -7.93 -7.64
N ALA A 63 -11.97 -9.25 -7.54
CA ALA A 63 -10.68 -9.82 -7.23
C ALA A 63 -9.75 -9.52 -8.43
N ALA A 64 -9.58 -8.22 -8.76
CA ALA A 64 -8.32 -7.75 -9.27
C ALA A 64 -7.34 -8.26 -8.24
N ALA A 65 -6.39 -9.10 -8.68
CA ALA A 65 -5.31 -9.64 -7.85
C ALA A 65 -4.99 -8.59 -6.79
N LYS A 66 -5.22 -8.92 -5.51
CA LYS A 66 -5.10 -7.93 -4.42
C LYS A 66 -3.74 -7.29 -4.59
N LYS A 67 -3.72 -6.03 -5.03
CA LYS A 67 -2.47 -5.29 -5.23
C LYS A 67 -1.62 -5.50 -4.00
N SER A 68 -0.43 -6.03 -4.20
CA SER A 68 0.59 -6.16 -3.18
C SER A 68 0.93 -4.76 -2.64
N ILE A 69 1.54 -4.69 -1.46
CA ILE A 69 1.76 -3.39 -0.81
C ILE A 69 2.57 -2.43 -1.69
N ASN A 70 3.53 -2.97 -2.46
CA ASN A 70 4.39 -2.20 -3.35
C ASN A 70 3.66 -1.63 -4.59
N GLU A 71 2.46 -2.12 -4.91
CA GLU A 71 1.60 -1.60 -5.97
C GLU A 71 0.60 -0.54 -5.47
N LYS A 72 0.59 -0.27 -4.16
CA LYS A 72 -0.31 0.73 -3.54
C LYS A 72 0.23 2.12 -3.79
N SER A 73 -0.68 3.06 -4.06
CA SER A 73 -0.36 4.45 -4.40
C SER A 73 0.55 5.13 -3.36
N TYR A 74 0.30 4.92 -2.07
CA TYR A 74 1.12 5.50 -1.00
C TYR A 74 2.55 4.96 -0.98
N TYR A 75 2.70 3.64 -1.14
CA TYR A 75 4.01 3.00 -1.23
C TYR A 75 4.77 3.50 -2.46
N LEU A 76 4.11 3.49 -3.63
CA LEU A 76 4.70 3.97 -4.89
C LEU A 76 5.11 5.45 -4.81
N TRP A 77 4.34 6.26 -4.09
CA TRP A 77 4.67 7.66 -3.85
C TRP A 77 5.93 7.83 -2.99
N LEU A 78 6.07 7.06 -1.90
CA LEU A 78 7.29 7.05 -1.08
C LEU A 78 8.50 6.56 -1.87
N GLN A 79 8.35 5.44 -2.58
CA GLN A 79 9.42 4.86 -3.40
C GLN A 79 9.85 5.83 -4.50
N PHE A 80 8.90 6.49 -5.17
CA PHE A 80 9.19 7.52 -6.19
C PHE A 80 10.06 8.65 -5.64
N HIS A 81 9.73 9.20 -4.48
CA HIS A 81 10.52 10.26 -3.87
C HIS A 81 11.90 9.77 -3.42
N LEU A 82 11.99 8.55 -2.88
CA LEU A 82 13.27 7.93 -2.53
C LEU A 82 14.17 7.74 -3.75
N ASP A 83 13.62 7.27 -4.87
CA ASP A 83 14.35 7.08 -6.13
C ASP A 83 14.83 8.41 -6.70
N ALA A 84 13.97 9.43 -6.70
CA ALA A 84 14.32 10.78 -7.17
C ALA A 84 15.46 11.41 -6.35
N MET A 85 15.44 11.23 -5.02
CA MET A 85 16.53 11.71 -4.16
C MET A 85 17.80 10.88 -4.33
N THR A 86 17.67 9.55 -4.47
CA THR A 86 18.81 8.67 -4.72
C THR A 86 19.50 9.02 -6.04
N ALA A 87 18.73 9.37 -7.08
CA ALA A 87 19.27 9.86 -8.35
C ALA A 87 19.99 11.21 -8.18
N ALA A 88 19.41 12.15 -7.42
CA ALA A 88 20.04 13.44 -7.16
C ALA A 88 21.35 13.32 -6.37
N GLU A 89 21.42 12.38 -5.42
CA GLU A 89 22.62 12.11 -4.62
C GLU A 89 23.82 11.64 -5.45
N GLN A 90 23.60 11.06 -6.64
CA GLN A 90 24.69 10.72 -7.56
C GLN A 90 25.46 11.97 -7.99
N GLY A 91 24.80 13.14 -8.03
CA GLY A 91 25.42 14.42 -8.32
C GLY A 91 26.10 15.09 -7.13
N PHE A 92 25.97 14.55 -5.91
CA PHE A 92 26.51 15.16 -4.69
C PHE A 92 27.91 14.64 -4.31
N ALA A 93 28.43 13.64 -5.03
CA ALA A 93 29.74 13.03 -4.76
C ALA A 93 29.90 12.55 -3.30
N LEU A 94 28.90 11.81 -2.82
CA LEU A 94 28.85 11.35 -1.43
C LEU A 94 30.00 10.38 -1.09
N THR A 95 30.53 10.51 0.13
CA THR A 95 31.49 9.54 0.68
C THR A 95 30.82 8.20 0.96
N GLN A 96 31.60 7.13 1.01
CA GLN A 96 31.07 5.79 1.26
C GLN A 96 30.31 5.75 2.59
N GLY A 97 29.05 5.33 2.54
CA GLY A 97 28.17 5.23 3.71
C GLY A 97 27.51 6.53 4.13
N ALA A 98 27.81 7.67 3.48
CA ALA A 98 27.04 8.89 3.65
C ALA A 98 25.68 8.78 2.94
N ARG A 99 24.65 9.41 3.51
CA ARG A 99 23.28 9.37 2.98
C ARG A 99 22.52 10.63 3.38
N GLY A 100 21.66 11.14 2.50
CA GLY A 100 20.73 12.20 2.84
C GLY A 100 19.76 11.78 3.93
N ALA A 101 19.40 12.71 4.81
CA ALA A 101 18.45 12.44 5.89
C ALA A 101 17.07 12.06 5.35
N TRP A 102 16.61 12.70 4.28
CA TRP A 102 15.31 12.42 3.66
C TRP A 102 15.20 10.99 3.10
N PRO A 103 16.17 10.47 2.33
CA PRO A 103 16.21 9.05 1.98
C PRO A 103 16.16 8.11 3.18
N ILE A 104 16.89 8.40 4.27
CA ILE A 104 16.83 7.58 5.49
C ILE A 104 15.40 7.53 6.04
N LEU A 105 14.70 8.67 6.11
CA LEU A 105 13.30 8.71 6.55
C LEU A 105 12.41 7.81 5.67
N LEU A 106 12.47 7.98 4.35
CA LEU A 106 11.61 7.23 3.43
C LEU A 106 11.96 5.73 3.41
N GLU A 107 13.23 5.38 3.52
CA GLU A 107 13.69 3.99 3.62
C GLU A 107 13.15 3.30 4.87
N GLU A 108 13.21 3.95 6.03
CA GLU A 108 12.73 3.36 7.29
C GLU A 108 11.20 3.29 7.32
N GLU A 109 10.51 4.24 6.71
CA GLU A 109 9.07 4.14 6.54
C GLU A 109 8.68 2.97 5.63
N LEU A 110 9.30 2.87 4.45
CA LEU A 110 9.10 1.72 3.54
C LEU A 110 9.46 0.40 4.21
N ARG A 111 10.53 0.36 5.02
CA ARG A 111 10.92 -0.81 5.83
C ARG A 111 9.77 -1.24 6.74
N LEU A 112 9.14 -0.30 7.44
CA LEU A 112 8.02 -0.61 8.32
C LEU A 112 6.75 -1.01 7.56
N LEU A 113 6.49 -0.42 6.38
CA LEU A 113 5.39 -0.84 5.51
C LEU A 113 5.59 -2.29 5.04
N ASP A 114 6.79 -2.63 4.58
CA ASP A 114 7.10 -4.00 4.14
C ASP A 114 7.05 -5.00 5.29
N TYR A 115 7.44 -4.58 6.50
CA TYR A 115 7.34 -5.42 7.68
C TYR A 115 5.89 -5.62 8.11
N TYR A 116 5.14 -4.56 8.40
CA TYR A 116 3.79 -4.67 8.97
C TYR A 116 2.70 -5.02 7.95
N GLN A 117 2.96 -4.80 6.66
CA GLN A 117 2.01 -5.04 5.56
C GLN A 117 0.61 -4.42 5.82
N PRO A 118 0.50 -3.12 6.18
CA PRO A 118 -0.80 -2.47 6.31
C PRO A 118 -1.57 -2.54 4.98
N VAL A 119 -2.90 -2.48 5.08
CA VAL A 119 -3.78 -2.59 3.90
C VAL A 119 -3.54 -1.43 2.90
N LEU A 120 -3.16 -0.27 3.41
CA LEU A 120 -2.99 0.99 2.67
C LEU A 120 -4.26 1.39 1.90
N GLY A 121 -5.42 1.16 2.55
CA GLY A 121 -6.71 1.61 2.07
C GLY A 121 -6.95 3.10 2.29
N LEU A 122 -8.16 3.58 1.99
CA LEU A 122 -8.51 4.98 2.23
C LEU A 122 -8.31 5.42 3.70
N PRO A 123 -8.69 4.62 4.74
CA PRO A 123 -8.47 5.02 6.13
C PRO A 123 -6.98 5.22 6.46
N ASP A 124 -6.14 4.27 6.07
CA ASP A 124 -4.68 4.33 6.28
C ASP A 124 -4.09 5.56 5.55
N THR A 125 -4.42 5.74 4.28
CA THR A 125 -3.86 6.82 3.46
C THR A 125 -4.29 8.22 3.90
N LEU A 126 -5.49 8.37 4.47
CA LEU A 126 -5.91 9.62 5.10
C LEU A 126 -5.13 9.92 6.38
N LYS A 127 -4.88 8.89 7.20
CA LYS A 127 -4.14 9.02 8.46
C LYS A 127 -2.63 9.16 8.25
N ALA A 128 -2.10 8.67 7.14
CA ALA A 128 -0.69 8.76 6.76
C ALA A 128 -0.15 10.20 6.63
N LYS A 129 -1.02 11.23 6.64
CA LYS A 129 -0.62 12.63 6.81
C LYS A 129 -0.01 12.93 8.19
N GLY A 130 -0.28 12.10 9.20
CA GLY A 130 0.32 12.22 10.53
C GLY A 130 1.85 12.12 10.53
N PHE A 131 2.43 11.49 9.50
CA PHE A 131 3.88 11.39 9.32
C PHE A 131 4.53 12.72 8.92
N ASP A 132 3.78 13.67 8.38
CA ASP A 132 4.36 14.90 7.81
C ASP A 132 5.05 15.74 8.88
N ALA A 133 4.43 15.88 10.05
CA ALA A 133 4.99 16.61 11.18
C ALA A 133 6.26 15.94 11.71
N VAL A 134 6.26 14.61 11.83
CA VAL A 134 7.40 13.85 12.35
C VAL A 134 8.57 13.83 11.35
N ARG A 135 8.28 13.72 10.03
CA ARG A 135 9.30 13.88 8.99
C ARG A 135 9.94 15.27 9.05
N ALA A 136 9.14 16.32 9.22
CA ALA A 136 9.64 17.68 9.32
C ALA A 136 10.50 17.91 10.57
N GLU A 137 10.09 17.38 11.72
CA GLU A 137 10.87 17.41 12.98
C GLU A 137 12.23 16.74 12.79
N LEU A 138 12.25 15.47 12.33
CA LEU A 138 13.48 14.72 12.14
C LEU A 138 14.38 15.32 11.04
N ALA A 139 13.80 15.88 9.99
CA ALA A 139 14.56 16.58 8.96
C ALA A 139 15.21 17.86 9.50
N ALA A 140 14.55 18.58 10.40
CA ALA A 140 15.13 19.74 11.07
C ALA A 140 16.28 19.33 12.01
N ASP A 141 16.11 18.26 12.79
CA ASP A 141 17.18 17.72 13.64
C ASP A 141 18.40 17.30 12.80
N ALA A 142 18.17 16.70 11.63
CA ALA A 142 19.24 16.31 10.72
C ALA A 142 20.03 17.50 10.15
N VAL A 143 19.43 18.69 10.04
CA VAL A 143 20.17 19.90 9.65
C VAL A 143 21.24 20.23 10.67
N SER A 144 20.93 20.13 11.96
CA SER A 144 21.92 20.31 13.03
C SER A 144 23.00 19.23 13.00
N LEU A 145 22.61 17.96 12.81
CA LEU A 145 23.58 16.85 12.73
C LEU A 145 24.53 16.96 11.53
N ALA A 146 24.05 17.49 10.40
CA ALA A 146 24.88 17.70 9.23
C ALA A 146 25.94 18.80 9.44
N ALA A 147 25.73 19.73 10.37
CA ALA A 147 26.73 20.73 10.71
C ALA A 147 27.93 20.12 11.48
N ASP A 148 27.69 19.08 12.27
CA ASP A 148 28.70 18.44 13.15
C ASP A 148 29.38 17.22 12.51
N GLY A 149 28.76 16.58 11.52
CA GLY A 149 29.26 15.34 10.92
C GLY A 149 28.61 15.02 9.57
N GLY A 150 28.58 15.99 8.67
CA GLY A 150 27.91 15.88 7.38
C GLY A 150 28.20 17.03 6.41
N SER A 151 27.34 17.18 5.41
CA SER A 151 27.36 18.29 4.45
C SER A 151 25.94 18.80 4.19
N MET A 152 25.84 20.06 3.77
CA MET A 152 24.58 20.68 3.38
C MET A 152 24.50 20.84 1.87
N HIS A 153 23.48 20.25 1.26
CA HIS A 153 23.16 20.43 -0.14
C HIS A 153 21.81 21.15 -0.27
N ASN A 154 21.36 21.39 -1.49
CA ASN A 154 20.02 21.89 -1.77
C ASN A 154 19.31 20.93 -2.72
N TYR A 155 18.02 20.69 -2.48
CA TYR A 155 17.20 19.80 -3.30
C TYR A 155 15.81 20.41 -3.52
N ASP A 156 15.32 20.36 -4.76
CA ASP A 156 13.95 20.74 -5.09
C ASP A 156 13.03 19.52 -4.97
N PHE A 157 12.26 19.49 -3.88
CA PHE A 157 11.34 18.40 -3.55
C PHE A 157 10.10 18.34 -4.47
N LYS A 158 9.84 19.41 -5.24
CA LYS A 158 8.70 19.47 -6.16
C LYS A 158 9.09 19.07 -7.58
N ALA A 159 10.31 19.41 -8.02
CA ALA A 159 10.76 19.24 -9.41
C ALA A 159 10.41 17.88 -10.01
N ALA A 160 10.85 16.79 -9.37
CA ALA A 160 10.63 15.44 -9.88
C ALA A 160 9.13 15.10 -10.02
N LEU A 161 8.31 15.45 -9.01
CA LEU A 161 6.88 15.16 -9.06
C LEU A 161 6.15 16.03 -10.09
N THR A 162 6.55 17.29 -10.25
CA THR A 162 6.00 18.19 -11.28
C THR A 162 6.27 17.67 -12.68
N GLU A 163 7.50 17.19 -12.94
CA GLU A 163 7.85 16.54 -14.22
C GLU A 163 7.00 15.29 -14.46
N ARG A 164 6.85 14.43 -13.44
CA ARG A 164 6.00 13.24 -13.54
C ARG A 164 4.54 13.60 -13.83
N LYS A 165 3.99 14.64 -13.19
CA LYS A 165 2.62 15.10 -13.41
C LYS A 165 2.38 15.65 -14.81
N ALA A 166 3.42 16.15 -15.48
CA ALA A 166 3.32 16.56 -16.87
C ALA A 166 3.18 15.36 -17.83
N GLN A 167 3.67 14.19 -17.44
CA GLN A 167 3.61 12.96 -18.23
C GLN A 167 2.39 12.09 -17.89
N ASP A 168 1.92 12.12 -16.64
CA ASP A 168 0.81 11.31 -16.13
C ASP A 168 -0.08 12.12 -15.17
N ASN A 169 -1.40 12.00 -15.29
CA ASN A 169 -2.37 12.74 -14.47
C ASN A 169 -2.58 12.11 -13.08
N ASN A 170 -1.49 11.73 -12.42
CA ASN A 170 -1.55 11.20 -11.06
C ASN A 170 -1.94 12.30 -10.05
N ARG A 171 -2.67 11.92 -9.00
CA ARG A 171 -3.13 12.84 -7.94
C ARG A 171 -2.20 12.86 -6.73
N TRP A 172 -0.92 12.56 -6.91
CA TRP A 172 0.03 12.53 -5.81
C TRP A 172 0.30 13.95 -5.28
N ARG A 173 0.42 14.06 -3.96
CA ARG A 173 0.83 15.30 -3.29
C ARG A 173 2.36 15.42 -3.28
N HIS A 174 2.87 16.63 -3.10
CA HIS A 174 4.31 16.82 -2.91
C HIS A 174 4.72 16.30 -1.52
N LEU A 175 5.96 15.83 -1.39
CA LEU A 175 6.53 15.44 -0.10
C LEU A 175 6.71 16.65 0.82
N LEU A 176 7.11 17.78 0.24
CA LEU A 176 7.19 19.08 0.88
C LEU A 176 6.46 20.12 0.01
N GLU A 177 5.69 20.98 0.65
CA GLU A 177 4.92 22.02 -0.03
C GLU A 177 5.71 23.34 -0.20
N GLN A 178 6.93 23.44 0.33
CA GLN A 178 7.77 24.63 0.13
C GLN A 178 8.23 24.76 -1.33
N GLU A 179 8.29 26.00 -1.82
CA GLU A 179 8.77 26.32 -3.17
C GLU A 179 10.28 26.47 -3.21
N GLY A 180 10.89 26.06 -4.33
CA GLY A 180 12.32 26.20 -4.58
C GLY A 180 13.18 25.18 -3.82
N ALA A 181 14.49 25.28 -4.05
CA ALA A 181 15.45 24.35 -3.47
C ALA A 181 15.53 24.52 -1.93
N GLN A 182 15.29 23.43 -1.21
CA GLN A 182 15.31 23.38 0.25
C GLN A 182 16.62 22.77 0.75
N PRO A 183 17.03 23.07 2.02
CA PRO A 183 18.17 22.43 2.65
C PRO A 183 18.06 20.90 2.62
N TYR A 184 19.13 20.26 2.20
CA TYR A 184 19.25 18.81 2.07
C TYR A 184 20.46 18.33 2.88
N PRO A 185 20.26 17.98 4.17
CA PRO A 185 21.33 17.51 5.02
C PRO A 185 21.76 16.10 4.60
N VAL A 186 23.06 15.95 4.34
CA VAL A 186 23.72 14.66 4.14
C VAL A 186 24.54 14.35 5.38
N LEU A 187 24.36 13.14 5.90
CA LEU A 187 25.02 12.70 7.12
C LEU A 187 26.14 11.71 6.75
N GLU A 188 27.31 11.84 7.38
CA GLU A 188 28.38 10.85 7.24
C GLU A 188 28.00 9.51 7.87
N SER A 189 28.70 8.43 7.53
CA SER A 189 28.30 7.05 7.86
C SER A 189 27.95 6.80 9.33
N ALA A 190 28.74 7.30 10.29
CA ALA A 190 28.47 7.12 11.72
C ALA A 190 27.22 7.90 12.18
N THR A 191 27.09 9.16 11.73
CA THR A 191 25.95 10.04 12.02
C THR A 191 24.68 9.51 11.36
N ALA A 192 24.76 9.06 10.11
CA ALA A 192 23.66 8.46 9.37
C ALA A 192 23.13 7.19 10.05
N SER A 193 24.02 6.34 10.58
CA SER A 193 23.64 5.13 11.32
C SER A 193 22.90 5.46 12.61
N THR A 194 23.41 6.44 13.35
CA THR A 194 22.79 6.92 14.61
C THR A 194 21.42 7.57 14.33
N PHE A 195 21.35 8.42 13.31
CA PHE A 195 20.11 9.06 12.87
C PHE A 195 19.07 8.02 12.44
N ARG A 196 19.47 6.99 11.68
CA ARG A 196 18.59 5.88 11.30
C ARG A 196 17.97 5.18 12.50
N ALA A 197 18.75 4.93 13.56
CA ALA A 197 18.23 4.35 14.80
C ALA A 197 17.20 5.29 15.49
N GLN A 198 17.44 6.60 15.49
CA GLN A 198 16.47 7.59 16.00
C GLN A 198 15.18 7.60 15.18
N VAL A 199 15.29 7.57 13.85
CA VAL A 199 14.15 7.49 12.94
C VAL A 199 13.33 6.23 13.24
N ARG A 200 13.97 5.07 13.41
CA ARG A 200 13.29 3.81 13.75
C ARG A 200 12.53 3.89 15.06
N ALA A 201 13.15 4.45 16.11
CA ALA A 201 12.54 4.62 17.41
C ALA A 201 11.28 5.50 17.35
N ARG A 202 11.25 6.49 16.45
CA ARG A 202 10.08 7.37 16.24
C ARG A 202 9.03 6.77 15.30
N PHE A 203 9.45 6.15 14.20
CA PHE A 203 8.53 5.68 13.16
C PHE A 203 7.85 4.37 13.51
N THR A 204 8.50 3.48 14.27
CA THR A 204 7.91 2.18 14.64
C THR A 204 6.59 2.32 15.40
N PRO A 205 6.52 3.06 16.53
CA PRO A 205 5.24 3.31 17.21
C PRO A 205 4.29 4.13 16.33
N LEU A 206 4.80 5.14 15.61
CA LEU A 206 3.98 6.00 14.76
C LEU A 206 3.21 5.21 13.68
N VAL A 207 3.84 4.24 13.02
CA VAL A 207 3.16 3.39 12.02
C VAL A 207 2.03 2.59 12.65
N ARG A 208 2.28 1.98 13.81
CA ARG A 208 1.27 1.17 14.51
C ARG A 208 0.09 2.00 15.00
N GLU A 209 0.34 3.20 15.50
CA GLU A 209 -0.69 4.11 16.02
C GLU A 209 -1.48 4.80 14.89
N THR A 210 -0.79 5.14 13.80
CA THR A 210 -1.38 5.96 12.72
C THR A 210 -2.21 5.14 11.76
N MET A 211 -1.81 3.89 11.44
CA MET A 211 -2.47 3.07 10.42
C MET A 211 -3.62 2.24 11.04
N PRO A 212 -4.90 2.57 10.78
CA PRO A 212 -6.01 1.84 11.40
C PRO A 212 -6.04 0.35 11.04
N SER A 213 -5.52 -0.04 9.88
CA SER A 213 -5.43 -1.46 9.51
C SER A 213 -4.46 -2.29 10.37
N LEU A 214 -3.64 -1.64 11.20
CA LEU A 214 -2.73 -2.28 12.14
C LEU A 214 -3.26 -2.30 13.57
N ALA A 215 -4.45 -1.78 13.85
CA ALA A 215 -4.96 -1.64 15.22
C ALA A 215 -4.99 -2.97 16.01
N ASP A 216 -5.32 -4.07 15.32
CA ASP A 216 -5.42 -5.42 15.90
C ASP A 216 -4.19 -6.30 15.60
N THR A 217 -3.05 -5.71 15.23
CA THR A 217 -1.85 -6.50 14.89
C THR A 217 -1.03 -6.89 16.12
N ASP A 218 -0.89 -8.19 16.35
CA ASP A 218 0.02 -8.76 17.35
C ASP A 218 1.45 -8.95 16.83
N LYS A 219 1.74 -8.51 15.60
CA LYS A 219 3.07 -8.64 15.01
C LYS A 219 4.09 -7.84 15.86
N PRO A 220 5.21 -8.45 16.30
CA PRO A 220 6.20 -7.78 17.13
C PRO A 220 6.93 -6.67 16.36
N GLU A 221 7.76 -5.88 17.03
CA GLU A 221 8.59 -4.89 16.34
C GLU A 221 9.71 -5.57 15.52
N PRO A 222 10.07 -5.03 14.34
CA PRO A 222 11.20 -5.54 13.57
C PRO A 222 12.52 -5.29 14.31
N SER A 223 13.45 -6.25 14.23
CA SER A 223 14.82 -6.04 14.71
C SER A 223 15.53 -4.94 13.91
N ASP A 224 16.61 -4.39 14.47
CA ASP A 224 17.41 -3.38 13.76
C ASP A 224 18.05 -3.91 12.47
N ASP A 225 18.38 -5.20 12.44
CA ASP A 225 18.96 -5.84 11.26
C ASP A 225 17.92 -6.30 10.24
N TRP A 226 16.62 -6.16 10.53
CA TRP A 226 15.58 -6.55 9.58
C TRP A 226 15.67 -5.69 8.30
N SER A 227 15.90 -6.32 7.17
CA SER A 227 15.94 -5.64 5.88
C SER A 227 14.69 -5.97 5.07
N ARG A 228 14.29 -5.02 4.21
CA ARG A 228 13.26 -5.27 3.22
C ARG A 228 13.67 -6.46 2.36
N PRO A 229 12.81 -7.46 2.16
CA PRO A 229 13.11 -8.52 1.21
C PRO A 229 13.31 -7.90 -0.17
N ALA A 230 14.36 -8.30 -0.88
CA ALA A 230 14.59 -7.85 -2.24
C ALA A 230 13.35 -8.15 -3.08
N VAL A 231 12.81 -7.14 -3.76
CA VAL A 231 11.72 -7.35 -4.71
C VAL A 231 12.30 -8.24 -5.81
N ALA A 232 11.91 -9.51 -5.83
CA ALA A 232 12.28 -10.40 -6.92
C ALA A 232 11.58 -9.86 -8.17
N ASP A 233 12.35 -9.32 -9.11
CA ASP A 233 11.87 -8.99 -10.45
C ASP A 233 11.15 -10.23 -11.01
N SER A 234 9.83 -10.13 -11.15
CA SER A 234 8.95 -11.17 -11.70
C SER A 234 8.33 -10.64 -12.98
#